data_AF-A0A2E0JFD9-F1
#
_entry.id   AF-A0A2E0JFD9-F1
#
_cell.length_a   1.000
_cell.length_b   1.000
_cell.length_c   1.000
_cell.angle_alpha   90.00
_cell.angle_beta   90.00
_cell.angle_gamma   90.00
#
_symmetry.space_group_name_H-M   'P 1'
#
loop_
_entity.id
_entity.type
_entity.pdbx_description
1 polymer ?
#
loop_
_entity_poly.entity_id
_entity_poly.type
_entity_poly.pdbx_seq_one_letter_code
_entity_poly.pdbx_strand_id
1 'polypeptide(L)' 'MNNYLKKGFKQVIIGISLCFIGPVVISQSFKNQDHPFFIIVLVIGCIISFLAVYYGYRGISNILNGTLGPKNKLN' A
#
# COMPACT_ATOMS: atom_id res chain seq x y z
N MET A 1 -6.90 -22.75 -1.61
CA MET A 1 -6.08 -21.63 -1.10
C MET A 1 -6.73 -21.07 0.16
N ASN A 2 -6.00 -20.97 1.28
CA ASN A 2 -6.50 -20.40 2.53
C ASN A 2 -6.97 -18.94 2.32
N ASN A 3 -8.04 -18.53 3.02
CA ASN A 3 -8.55 -17.16 3.04
C ASN A 3 -7.47 -16.11 3.36
N TYR A 4 -6.52 -16.42 4.26
CA TYR A 4 -5.39 -15.54 4.56
C TYR A 4 -4.46 -15.36 3.35
N LEU A 5 -4.15 -16.43 2.65
CA LEU A 5 -3.26 -16.39 1.49
C LEU A 5 -3.87 -15.61 0.33
N LYS A 6 -5.16 -15.85 0.01
CA LYS A 6 -5.89 -15.10 -1.02
C LYS A 6 -5.97 -13.60 -0.68
N LYS A 7 -6.23 -13.27 0.59
CA LYS A 7 -6.25 -11.88 1.08
C LYS A 7 -4.87 -11.22 0.99
N GLY A 8 -3.82 -11.95 1.35
CA GLY A 8 -2.45 -11.48 1.30
C GLY A 8 -2.01 -11.11 -0.11
N PHE A 9 -2.22 -11.99 -1.09
CA PHE A 9 -1.95 -11.68 -2.50
C PHE A 9 -2.71 -10.45 -3.00
N LYS A 10 -4.01 -10.35 -2.70
CA LYS A 10 -4.81 -9.16 -3.07
C LYS A 10 -4.22 -7.87 -2.48
N GLN A 11 -3.81 -7.90 -1.21
CA GLN A 11 -3.23 -6.75 -0.54
C GLN A 11 -1.85 -6.37 -1.10
N VAL A 12 -1.00 -7.35 -1.44
CA VAL A 12 0.29 -7.08 -2.09
C VAL A 12 0.09 -6.43 -3.46
N ILE A 13 -0.81 -6.95 -4.29
CA ILE A 13 -1.09 -6.35 -5.61
C ILE A 13 -1.57 -4.91 -5.45
N ILE A 14 -2.51 -4.65 -4.52
CA ILE A 14 -2.96 -3.30 -4.20
C ILE A 14 -1.79 -2.41 -3.73
N GLY A 15 -0.96 -2.90 -2.81
CA GLY A 15 0.19 -2.16 -2.29
C GLY A 15 1.18 -1.79 -3.41
N ILE A 16 1.51 -2.73 -4.30
CA ILE A 16 2.38 -2.49 -5.44
C ILE A 16 1.78 -1.44 -6.39
N SER A 17 0.50 -1.54 -6.72
CA SER A 17 -0.16 -0.53 -7.56
C SER A 17 -0.09 0.87 -6.93
N LEU A 18 -0.31 0.97 -5.61
CA LEU A 18 -0.21 2.24 -4.88
C LEU A 18 1.23 2.77 -4.83
N CYS A 19 2.26 1.92 -4.83
CA CYS A 19 3.67 2.34 -4.92
C CYS A 19 4.00 3.06 -6.23
N PHE A 20 3.26 2.82 -7.31
CA PHE A 20 3.40 3.60 -8.54
C PHE A 20 2.54 4.86 -8.51
N ILE A 21 1.29 4.74 -8.06
CA ILE A 21 0.34 5.86 -8.06
C ILE A 21 0.78 6.97 -7.10
N GLY A 22 1.20 6.65 -5.88
CA GLY A 22 1.58 7.64 -4.86
C GLY A 22 2.68 8.59 -5.32
N PRO A 23 3.87 8.08 -5.71
CA PRO A 23 4.96 8.91 -6.21
C PRO A 23 4.61 9.68 -7.49
N VAL A 24 3.79 9.11 -8.38
CA VAL A 24 3.32 9.82 -9.57
C VAL A 24 2.46 11.02 -9.16
N VAL A 25 1.49 10.84 -8.27
CA VAL A 25 0.62 11.94 -7.77
C VAL A 25 1.46 13.02 -7.06
N ILE A 26 2.41 12.62 -6.21
CA ILE A 26 3.33 13.54 -5.56
C ILE A 26 4.14 14.33 -6.60
N SER A 27 4.73 13.64 -7.60
CA SER A 27 5.49 14.29 -8.67
C SER A 27 4.64 15.26 -9.49
N GLN A 28 3.36 14.95 -9.70
CA GLN A 28 2.43 15.86 -10.36
C GLN A 28 2.13 17.09 -9.50
N SER A 29 1.97 16.96 -8.18
CA SER A 29 1.82 18.14 -7.31
C SER A 29 3.02 19.07 -7.40
N PHE A 30 4.24 18.57 -7.34
CA PHE A 30 5.44 19.41 -7.43
C PHE A 30 5.63 20.09 -8.80
N LYS A 31 5.03 19.57 -9.86
CA LYS A 31 4.99 20.25 -11.17
C LYS A 31 3.95 21.37 -11.24
N ASN A 32 2.99 21.40 -10.33
CA ASN A 32 1.85 22.34 -10.32
C ASN A 32 1.84 23.17 -9.03
N GLN A 33 3.00 23.66 -8.59
CA GLN A 33 3.15 24.40 -7.33
C GLN A 33 2.34 25.70 -7.27
N ASP A 34 2.16 26.37 -8.42
CA ASP A 34 1.40 27.62 -8.49
C ASP A 34 -0.12 27.42 -8.49
N HIS A 35 -0.60 26.16 -8.57
CA HIS A 35 -2.03 25.87 -8.59
C HIS A 35 -2.61 25.86 -7.17
N PRO A 36 -3.81 26.43 -6.92
CA PRO A 36 -4.42 26.47 -5.58
C PRO A 36 -4.65 25.08 -4.97
N PHE A 37 -4.69 24.03 -5.79
CA PHE A 37 -4.82 22.63 -5.34
C PHE A 37 -3.50 21.91 -5.07
N PHE A 38 -2.34 22.58 -5.17
CA PHE A 38 -1.02 22.00 -4.91
C PHE A 38 -1.00 21.19 -3.61
N ILE A 39 -1.40 21.82 -2.50
CA ILE A 39 -1.34 21.22 -1.17
C ILE A 39 -2.29 20.02 -1.06
N ILE A 40 -3.46 20.10 -1.71
CA ILE A 40 -4.48 19.03 -1.69
C ILE A 40 -3.94 17.80 -2.41
N VAL A 41 -3.38 17.97 -3.61
CA VAL A 41 -2.83 16.87 -4.41
C VAL A 41 -1.61 16.26 -3.72
N LEU A 42 -0.75 17.08 -3.11
CA LEU A 42 0.40 16.62 -2.35
C LEU A 42 -0.02 15.73 -1.16
N VAL A 43 -1.02 16.17 -0.38
CA VAL A 43 -1.57 15.40 0.75
C VAL A 43 -2.17 14.08 0.27
N ILE A 44 -2.92 14.08 -0.83
CA ILE A 44 -3.46 12.85 -1.43
C ILE A 44 -2.33 11.88 -1.80
N GLY A 45 -1.26 12.38 -2.44
CA GLY A 45 -0.09 11.58 -2.79
C GLY A 45 0.60 10.95 -1.57
N CYS A 46 0.75 11.71 -0.49
CA CYS A 46 1.29 11.21 0.78
C CYS A 46 0.40 10.13 1.41
N ILE A 47 -0.93 10.31 1.43
CA ILE A 47 -1.88 9.32 1.94
C ILE A 47 -1.79 8.03 1.11
N ILE A 48 -1.77 8.13 -0.21
CA ILE A 48 -1.63 6.97 -1.12
C ILE A 48 -0.32 6.23 -0.83
N SER A 49 0.78 6.95 -0.63
CA SER A 49 2.09 6.35 -0.33
C SER A 49 2.10 5.64 1.02
N PHE A 50 1.46 6.22 2.04
CA PHE A 50 1.29 5.57 3.35
C PHE A 50 0.45 4.28 3.24
N LEU A 51 -0.65 4.32 2.47
CA LEU A 51 -1.48 3.15 2.20
C LEU A 51 -0.71 2.06 1.45
N ALA A 52 0.18 2.42 0.52
CA ALA A 52 1.02 1.48 -0.20
C ALA A 52 1.87 0.63 0.77
N VAL A 53 2.55 1.29 1.71
CA VAL A 53 3.37 0.63 2.74
C VAL A 53 2.49 -0.24 3.65
N TYR A 54 1.35 0.28 4.10
CA TYR A 54 0.42 -0.46 4.96
C TYR A 54 -0.11 -1.74 4.29
N TYR A 55 -0.54 -1.65 3.03
CA TYR A 55 -1.02 -2.81 2.28
C TYR A 55 0.10 -3.78 1.91
N GLY A 56 1.30 -3.29 1.60
CA GLY A 56 2.48 -4.13 1.39
C GLY A 56 2.81 -4.97 2.63
N TYR A 57 2.92 -4.32 3.80
CA TYR A 57 3.19 -5.00 5.06
C TYR A 57 2.10 -6.03 5.42
N ARG A 58 0.82 -5.62 5.40
CA ARG A 58 -0.29 -6.54 5.71
C ARG A 58 -0.41 -7.68 4.71
N GLY A 59 -0.15 -7.42 3.43
CA GLY A 59 -0.18 -8.42 2.38
C GLY A 59 0.85 -9.52 2.63
N ILE A 60 2.10 -9.14 2.86
CA ILE A 60 3.18 -10.07 3.18
C ILE A 60 2.88 -10.85 4.47
N SER A 61 2.43 -10.17 5.53
CA SER A 61 2.06 -10.83 6.80
C SER A 61 0.96 -11.88 6.62
N ASN A 62 -0.05 -11.60 5.80
CA ASN A 62 -1.13 -12.54 5.51
C ASN A 62 -0.69 -13.71 4.63
N ILE A 63 0.24 -13.49 3.70
CA ILE A 63 0.86 -14.58 2.93
C ILE A 63 1.63 -15.50 3.89
N LEU A 64 2.47 -14.94 4.77
CA LEU A 64 3.25 -15.71 5.75
C LEU A 64 2.33 -16.52 6.68
N ASN A 65 1.30 -15.90 7.25
CA ASN A 65 0.32 -16.60 8.10
C ASN A 65 -0.45 -17.69 7.32
N GLY A 66 -0.71 -17.46 6.03
CA GLY A 66 -1.41 -18.41 5.17
C GLY A 66 -0.56 -19.62 4.75
N THR A 67 0.76 -19.45 4.66
CA THR A 67 1.71 -20.49 4.22
C THR A 67 2.36 -21.23 5.39
N LEU A 68 2.81 -20.51 6.42
CA LEU A 68 3.58 -21.05 7.56
C LEU A 68 2.73 -21.28 8.82
N GLY A 69 1.45 -20.89 8.80
CA GLY A 69 0.58 -20.90 9.96
C GLY A 69 0.67 -19.60 10.78
N PRO A 70 -0.36 -19.30 11.60
CA PRO A 70 -0.41 -18.06 12.36
C PRO A 70 0.69 -17.99 13.41
N LYS A 71 1.35 -16.83 13.51
CA LYS A 71 2.45 -16.55 14.44
C LYS A 71 2.13 -16.86 15.92
N ASN A 72 0.85 -16.95 16.30
CA ASN A 72 0.41 -17.24 17.67
C ASN A 72 0.33 -18.73 18.04
N LYS A 73 0.61 -19.65 17.11
CA LYS A 73 0.59 -21.12 17.33
C LYS A 73 1.97 -21.76 17.27
N LEU A 74 3.03 -20.97 17.20
CA LEU A 74 4.44 -21.42 17.21
C LEU A 74 5.06 -21.36 18.62
N ASN A 75 4.22 -21.34 19.65
CA ASN A 75 4.63 -21.43 21.05
C ASN A 75 4.37 -22.85 21.55
#